data_AF-A0AAV0I2K2-F1
#
_entry.id   AF-A0AAV0I2K2-F1
#
_cell.length_a   1.000
_cell.length_b   1.000
_cell.length_c   1.000
_cell.angle_alpha   90.00
_cell.angle_beta   90.00
_cell.angle_gamma   90.00
#
_symmetry.space_group_name_H-M   'P 1'
#
loop_
_entity.id
_entity.type
_entity.pdbx_description
1 polymer ?
#
loop_
_entity_poly.entity_id
_entity_poly.type
_entity_poly.pdbx_seq_one_letter_code
_entity_poly.pdbx_strand_id
1 'polypeptide(L)'
;MDGILVQSIHTADQLLDIMPQTESFLQNSQTQFPVRLIVIDSIAALFRSDFDNTSIDLMKRSSLFFKISGKLKSLASRFRLAVVVTNQVVDYVGDGMNGLKIGNLEELYSSGRRVCPALGLAWSNCVNSRLFLSREEDEKANNCSVERSEEDGGFGSRTTRRWLHLVFAPHLAPSSCEFVIRREGISGVDR
;
A
#
# COMPACT_ATOMS: atom_id res chain seq x y z
N MET A 1 -7.22 -14.19 20.26
CA MET A 1 -6.67 -13.78 18.94
C MET A 1 -5.62 -14.82 18.57
N ASP A 2 -6.03 -16.08 18.51
CA ASP A 2 -5.08 -17.18 18.50
C ASP A 2 -4.84 -17.54 17.05
N GLY A 3 -3.60 -17.40 16.58
CA GLY A 3 -3.24 -17.62 15.16
C GLY A 3 -2.70 -16.39 14.43
N ILE A 4 -2.54 -15.25 15.10
CA ILE A 4 -1.81 -14.10 14.56
C ILE A 4 -0.51 -13.93 15.35
N LEU A 5 0.61 -13.99 14.65
CA LEU A 5 1.92 -13.72 15.22
C LEU A 5 2.38 -12.33 14.79
N VAL A 6 2.90 -11.57 15.73
CA VAL A 6 3.31 -10.17 15.52
C VAL A 6 4.75 -10.02 15.97
N GLN A 7 5.56 -9.39 15.11
CA GLN A 7 6.94 -9.07 15.40
C GLN A 7 7.26 -7.67 14.90
N SER A 8 7.86 -6.85 15.76
CA SER A 8 8.33 -5.51 15.40
C SER A 8 9.69 -5.59 14.71
N ILE A 9 9.85 -4.84 13.63
CA ILE A 9 11.07 -4.76 12.84
C ILE A 9 11.35 -3.30 12.53
N HIS A 10 12.59 -2.87 12.72
CA HIS A 10 12.95 -1.45 12.63
C HIS A 10 13.91 -1.14 11.49
N THR A 11 14.64 -2.13 10.96
CA THR A 11 15.58 -1.94 9.85
C THR A 11 15.41 -2.98 8.74
N ALA A 12 15.90 -2.65 7.54
CA ALA A 12 15.89 -3.58 6.41
C ALA A 12 16.76 -4.83 6.67
N ASP A 13 17.88 -4.66 7.37
CA ASP A 13 18.77 -5.78 7.74
C ASP A 13 18.11 -6.69 8.77
N GLN A 14 17.46 -6.14 9.81
CA GLN A 14 16.67 -6.96 10.74
C GLN A 14 15.59 -7.77 10.01
N LEU A 15 14.90 -7.18 9.03
CA LEU A 15 13.91 -7.91 8.24
C LEU A 15 14.55 -9.11 7.53
N LEU A 16 15.76 -8.95 6.97
CA LEU A 16 16.48 -10.05 6.31
C LEU A 16 16.96 -11.11 7.31
N ASP A 17 17.44 -10.69 8.48
CA ASP A 17 17.95 -11.58 9.52
C ASP A 17 16.88 -12.48 10.14
N ILE A 18 15.63 -12.01 10.20
CA ILE A 18 14.52 -12.81 10.71
C ILE A 18 13.93 -13.76 9.67
N MET A 19 14.22 -13.60 8.38
CA MET A 19 13.65 -14.47 7.33
C MET A 19 14.04 -15.95 7.50
N PRO A 20 15.30 -16.32 7.83
CA PRO A 20 15.65 -17.70 8.15
C PRO A 20 14.88 -18.26 9.35
N GLN A 21 14.64 -17.45 10.38
CA GLN A 21 13.86 -17.83 11.55
C GLN A 21 12.39 -18.05 11.16
N THR A 22 11.84 -17.15 10.35
CA THR A 22 10.49 -17.24 9.77
C THR A 22 10.36 -18.51 8.93
N GLU A 23 11.37 -18.83 8.11
CA GLU A 23 11.39 -20.03 7.30
C GLU A 23 11.40 -21.30 8.15
N SER A 24 12.26 -21.37 9.18
CA SER A 24 12.30 -22.48 10.12
C SER A 24 10.97 -22.65 10.86
N PHE A 25 10.37 -21.54 11.26
CA PHE A 25 9.04 -21.53 11.87
C PHE A 25 7.99 -22.08 10.89
N LEU A 26 7.93 -21.60 9.65
CA LEU A 26 6.97 -22.07 8.64
C LEU A 26 7.14 -23.56 8.30
N GLN A 27 8.34 -24.11 8.41
CA GLN A 27 8.61 -25.54 8.20
C GLN A 27 8.17 -26.41 9.36
N ASN A 28 8.44 -25.96 10.60
CA ASN A 28 8.32 -26.78 11.80
C ASN A 28 7.07 -26.48 12.64
N SER A 29 6.30 -25.46 12.27
CA SER A 29 5.14 -25.04 13.05
C SER A 29 4.09 -26.14 13.11
N GLN A 30 3.80 -26.57 14.34
CA GLN A 30 2.65 -27.42 14.68
C GLN A 30 1.45 -26.57 15.12
N THR A 31 1.26 -25.41 14.49
CA THR A 31 0.05 -24.61 14.69
C THR A 31 -1.17 -25.39 14.21
N GLN A 32 -2.33 -25.11 14.83
CA GLN A 32 -3.61 -25.74 14.44
C GLN A 32 -3.91 -25.59 12.94
N PHE A 33 -3.47 -24.48 12.35
CA PHE A 33 -3.58 -24.22 10.92
C PHE A 33 -2.22 -23.78 10.33
N PRO A 34 -1.92 -24.14 9.07
CA PRO A 34 -0.72 -23.66 8.39
C PRO A 34 -0.82 -22.15 8.15
N VAL A 35 0.30 -21.45 8.25
CA VAL A 35 0.36 -20.01 7.94
C VAL A 35 0.18 -19.81 6.43
N ARG A 36 -0.82 -19.02 6.04
CA ARG A 36 -1.14 -18.74 4.63
C ARG A 36 -0.96 -17.28 4.21
N LEU A 37 -0.58 -16.40 5.14
CA LEU A 37 -0.42 -14.97 4.89
C LEU A 37 0.72 -14.41 5.73
N ILE A 38 1.59 -13.62 5.10
CA ILE A 38 2.54 -12.72 5.75
C ILE A 38 2.12 -11.29 5.40
N VAL A 39 2.01 -10.43 6.42
CA VAL A 39 1.73 -9.00 6.26
C VAL A 39 2.93 -8.20 6.76
N ILE A 40 3.44 -7.28 5.93
CA ILE A 40 4.46 -6.30 6.32
C ILE A 40 3.83 -4.90 6.29
N ASP A 41 3.57 -4.35 7.47
CA ASP A 41 3.04 -3.00 7.64
C ASP A 41 4.06 -2.12 8.38
N SER A 42 4.88 -1.31 7.72
CA SER A 42 4.96 -1.08 6.27
C SER A 42 6.38 -1.29 5.77
N ILE A 43 6.54 -1.79 4.55
CA ILE A 43 7.89 -2.00 3.99
C ILE A 43 8.64 -0.68 3.83
N ALA A 44 7.93 0.42 3.56
CA ALA A 44 8.57 1.72 3.34
C ALA A 44 9.11 2.36 4.62
N ALA A 45 8.61 1.99 5.80
CA ALA A 45 9.17 2.49 7.06
C ALA A 45 10.66 2.15 7.22
N LEU A 46 11.10 0.99 6.71
CA LEU A 46 12.48 0.52 6.80
C LEU A 46 13.48 1.32 5.93
N PHE A 47 13.01 2.23 5.08
CA PHE A 47 13.84 2.94 4.11
C PHE A 47 13.69 4.47 4.18
N ARG A 48 12.99 5.00 5.21
CA ARG A 48 12.74 6.44 5.34
C ARG A 48 13.88 7.21 5.98
N SER A 49 14.49 6.67 7.03
CA SER A 49 15.47 7.37 7.87
C SER A 49 16.92 7.00 7.55
N ASP A 50 17.14 5.83 6.96
CA ASP A 50 18.47 5.21 6.94
C ASP A 50 19.26 5.50 5.66
N PHE A 51 18.66 6.23 4.71
CA PHE A 51 19.25 6.45 3.38
C PHE A 51 19.00 7.86 2.88
N ASP A 52 20.09 8.52 2.45
CA ASP A 52 20.03 9.81 1.78
C ASP A 52 19.71 9.66 0.28
N ASN A 53 19.40 10.78 -0.37
CA ASN A 53 19.21 10.84 -1.83
C ASN A 53 20.54 10.90 -2.60
N THR A 54 21.54 10.14 -2.15
CA THR A 54 22.81 9.98 -2.87
C THR A 54 22.73 8.81 -3.83
N SER A 55 23.51 8.83 -4.92
CA SER A 55 23.56 7.71 -5.88
C SER A 55 23.98 6.39 -5.23
N ILE A 56 24.91 6.46 -4.27
CA ILE A 56 25.40 5.30 -3.51
C ILE A 56 24.28 4.70 -2.68
N ASP A 57 23.51 5.51 -1.95
CA ASP A 57 22.44 5.02 -1.10
C ASP A 57 21.25 4.52 -1.92
N LEU A 58 20.93 5.15 -3.05
CA LEU A 58 19.95 4.64 -4.00
C LEU A 58 20.33 3.25 -4.55
N MET A 59 21.62 3.02 -4.81
CA MET A 59 22.12 1.71 -5.23
C MET A 59 21.99 0.68 -4.10
N LYS A 60 22.36 1.04 -2.87
CA LYS A 60 22.20 0.16 -1.69
C LYS A 60 20.71 -0.20 -1.46
N ARG A 61 19.82 0.78 -1.50
CA ARG A 61 18.36 0.59 -1.40
C ARG A 61 17.85 -0.39 -2.45
N SER A 62 18.26 -0.19 -3.70
CA SER A 62 17.85 -1.07 -4.81
C SER A 62 18.33 -2.51 -4.59
N SER A 63 19.58 -2.69 -4.14
CA SER A 63 20.12 -4.01 -3.78
C SER A 63 19.30 -4.68 -2.66
N LEU A 64 18.94 -3.94 -1.61
CA LEU A 64 18.09 -4.43 -0.52
C LEU A 64 16.68 -4.80 -1.01
N PHE A 65 16.06 -3.99 -1.88
CA PHE A 65 14.76 -4.31 -2.47
C PHE A 65 14.78 -5.65 -3.21
N PHE A 66 15.81 -5.90 -4.02
CA PHE A 66 15.94 -7.17 -4.73
C PHE A 66 16.13 -8.35 -3.78
N LYS A 67 16.97 -8.20 -2.75
CA LYS A 67 17.19 -9.25 -1.73
C LYS A 67 15.91 -9.57 -0.97
N ILE A 68 15.25 -8.55 -0.42
CA ILE A 68 14.03 -8.70 0.38
C ILE A 68 12.91 -9.29 -0.47
N SER A 69 12.64 -8.72 -1.64
CA SER A 69 11.57 -9.23 -2.51
C SER A 69 11.84 -10.66 -3.00
N GLY A 70 13.09 -10.98 -3.36
CA GLY A 70 13.48 -12.34 -3.75
C GLY A 70 13.21 -13.36 -2.65
N LYS A 71 13.58 -13.03 -1.41
CA LYS A 71 13.32 -13.89 -0.24
C LYS A 71 11.83 -14.01 0.07
N LEU A 72 11.08 -12.91 0.06
CA LEU A 72 9.62 -12.95 0.28
C LEU A 72 8.91 -13.81 -0.77
N LYS A 73 9.30 -13.69 -2.06
CA LYS A 73 8.77 -14.55 -3.13
C LYS A 73 9.14 -16.02 -2.94
N SER A 74 10.36 -16.29 -2.47
CA SER A 74 10.79 -17.66 -2.16
C SER A 74 9.94 -18.27 -1.05
N LEU A 75 9.68 -17.53 0.05
CA LEU A 75 8.78 -17.96 1.11
C LEU A 75 7.35 -18.18 0.58
N ALA A 76 6.82 -17.24 -0.19
CA ALA A 76 5.48 -17.33 -0.79
C ALA A 76 5.30 -18.60 -1.62
N SER A 77 6.27 -18.88 -2.51
CA SER A 77 6.26 -20.06 -3.38
C SER A 77 6.43 -21.35 -2.58
N ARG A 78 7.44 -21.42 -1.70
CA ARG A 78 7.79 -22.64 -0.94
C ARG A 78 6.66 -23.07 0.00
N PHE A 79 6.02 -22.12 0.68
CA PHE A 79 4.99 -22.41 1.68
C PHE A 79 3.56 -22.19 1.18
N ARG A 80 3.39 -21.86 -0.10
CA ARG A 80 2.08 -21.56 -0.73
C ARG A 80 1.28 -20.51 0.05
N LEU A 81 1.96 -19.45 0.48
CA LEU A 81 1.37 -18.34 1.23
C LEU A 81 1.32 -17.07 0.38
N ALA A 82 0.43 -16.16 0.73
CA ALA A 82 0.42 -14.80 0.19
C ALA A 82 1.34 -13.89 1.03
N VAL A 83 2.00 -12.94 0.37
CA VAL A 83 2.73 -11.85 1.03
C VAL A 83 2.08 -10.54 0.64
N VAL A 84 1.59 -9.80 1.64
CA VAL A 84 1.01 -8.47 1.47
C VAL A 84 1.92 -7.46 2.16
N VAL A 85 2.27 -6.40 1.44
CA VAL A 85 3.13 -5.32 1.94
C VAL A 85 2.42 -3.99 1.76
N THR A 86 2.40 -3.17 2.79
CA THR A 86 1.90 -1.80 2.68
C THR A 86 3.07 -0.86 2.36
N ASN A 87 2.79 0.11 1.50
CA ASN A 87 3.73 1.15 1.13
C ASN A 87 3.00 2.48 1.21
N GLN A 88 3.59 3.47 1.88
CA GLN A 88 3.00 4.80 1.88
C GLN A 88 3.28 5.53 0.57
N VAL A 89 2.63 6.67 0.45
CA VAL A 89 2.79 7.61 -0.65
C VAL A 89 3.53 8.86 -0.19
N VAL A 90 4.15 9.54 -1.14
CA VAL A 90 4.70 10.88 -1.00
C VAL A 90 4.03 11.80 -2.01
N ASP A 91 4.05 13.10 -1.75
CA ASP A 91 3.51 14.08 -2.68
C ASP A 91 4.36 14.11 -3.95
N TYR A 92 3.70 14.18 -5.10
CA TYR A 92 4.38 14.36 -6.37
C TYR A 92 4.62 15.86 -6.61
N VAL A 93 5.88 16.26 -6.70
CA VAL A 93 6.29 17.63 -7.03
C VAL A 93 7.01 17.61 -8.37
N GLY A 94 6.34 18.05 -9.43
CA GLY A 94 6.90 18.08 -10.78
C GLY A 94 6.02 18.91 -11.71
N ASP A 95 6.67 19.57 -12.67
CA ASP A 95 5.98 20.35 -13.70
C ASP A 95 5.37 19.38 -14.71
N GLY A 96 4.06 19.51 -14.98
CA GLY A 96 3.18 18.48 -15.59
C GLY A 96 3.53 17.98 -17.00
N MET A 97 4.72 18.26 -17.53
CA MET A 97 5.14 17.90 -18.89
C MET A 97 5.82 16.53 -19.01
N ASN A 98 6.39 15.97 -17.93
CA ASN A 98 7.09 14.68 -17.93
C ASN A 98 6.75 13.86 -16.68
N GLY A 99 5.46 13.60 -16.47
CA GLY A 99 4.99 12.70 -15.42
C GLY A 99 5.71 11.36 -15.50
N LEU A 100 6.53 11.03 -14.49
CA LEU A 100 7.18 9.74 -14.38
C LEU A 100 6.09 8.66 -14.33
N LYS A 101 5.79 8.02 -15.46
CA LYS A 101 4.78 6.96 -15.55
C LYS A 101 5.15 5.84 -14.58
N ILE A 102 4.38 5.70 -13.50
CA ILE A 102 4.56 4.60 -12.54
C ILE A 102 3.72 3.42 -13.05
N GLY A 103 4.23 2.72 -14.07
CA GLY A 103 3.50 1.63 -14.75
C GLY A 103 2.42 2.15 -15.70
N ASN A 104 1.22 1.55 -15.63
CA ASN A 104 0.12 1.80 -16.57
C ASN A 104 -0.83 2.93 -16.17
N LEU A 105 -0.72 3.48 -14.95
CA LEU A 105 -1.49 4.66 -14.54
C LEU A 105 -0.65 5.91 -14.75
N GLU A 106 -1.23 6.88 -15.47
CA GLU A 106 -0.60 8.16 -15.78
C GLU A 106 -0.41 8.99 -14.52
N GLU A 107 -1.38 9.01 -13.60
CA GLU A 107 -1.35 9.82 -12.39
C GLU A 107 -2.17 9.19 -11.24
N LEU A 108 -1.67 9.24 -10.01
CA LEU A 108 -2.38 8.77 -8.81
C LEU A 108 -2.81 9.99 -7.99
N TYR A 109 -4.09 10.05 -7.64
CA TYR A 109 -4.65 11.12 -6.84
C TYR A 109 -5.31 10.58 -5.56
N SER A 110 -5.12 11.30 -4.46
CA SER A 110 -5.85 11.07 -3.21
C SER A 110 -6.05 12.38 -2.46
N SER A 111 -7.28 12.65 -2.05
CA SER A 111 -7.71 13.88 -1.37
C SER A 111 -7.25 15.14 -2.11
N GLY A 112 -7.48 15.16 -3.44
CA GLY A 112 -7.11 16.27 -4.31
C GLY A 112 -5.61 16.40 -4.61
N ARG A 113 -4.74 15.58 -4.02
CA ARG A 113 -3.29 15.66 -4.21
C ARG A 113 -2.78 14.58 -5.15
N ARG A 114 -1.88 14.98 -6.06
CA ARG A 114 -1.10 14.03 -6.86
C ARG A 114 -0.04 13.39 -5.99
N VAL A 115 0.02 12.06 -6.00
CA VAL A 115 0.91 11.28 -5.13
C VAL A 115 1.69 10.25 -5.93
N CYS A 116 2.80 9.78 -5.37
CA CYS A 116 3.53 8.62 -5.90
C CYS A 116 3.94 7.66 -4.77
N PRO A 117 4.15 6.36 -5.07
CA PRO A 117 4.61 5.39 -4.06
C PRO A 117 6.02 5.72 -3.56
N ALA A 118 6.25 5.62 -2.24
CA ALA A 118 7.46 6.12 -1.59
C ALA A 118 8.77 5.38 -1.98
N LEU A 119 8.67 4.16 -2.52
CA LEU A 119 9.84 3.30 -2.84
C LEU A 119 10.27 3.35 -4.30
N GLY A 120 9.56 4.10 -5.14
CA GLY A 120 9.95 4.33 -6.54
C GLY A 120 9.95 3.09 -7.44
N LEU A 121 10.65 3.21 -8.57
CA LEU A 121 10.64 2.22 -9.66
C LEU A 121 11.35 0.92 -9.31
N ALA A 122 12.47 0.98 -8.58
CA ALA A 122 13.24 -0.20 -8.21
C ALA A 122 12.37 -1.22 -7.43
N TRP A 123 11.62 -0.74 -6.43
CA TRP A 123 10.65 -1.57 -5.71
C TRP A 123 9.45 -1.96 -6.57
N SER A 124 8.96 -1.05 -7.42
CA SER A 124 7.82 -1.33 -8.30
C SER A 124 8.04 -2.51 -9.24
N ASN A 125 9.28 -2.71 -9.69
CA ASN A 125 9.67 -3.85 -10.53
C ASN A 125 9.80 -5.15 -9.73
N CYS A 126 9.83 -5.08 -8.40
CA CYS A 126 9.96 -6.24 -7.54
C CYS A 126 8.62 -6.89 -7.19
N VAL A 127 7.49 -6.19 -7.33
CA VAL A 127 6.16 -6.66 -6.86
C VAL A 127 5.30 -7.24 -7.98
N ASN A 128 4.50 -8.27 -7.65
CA ASN A 128 3.66 -8.98 -8.63
C ASN A 128 2.35 -8.26 -8.93
N SER A 129 1.80 -7.55 -7.94
CA SER A 129 0.56 -6.79 -8.07
C SER A 129 0.60 -5.57 -7.16
N ARG A 130 -0.01 -4.47 -7.60
CA ARG A 130 -0.08 -3.19 -6.88
C ARG A 130 -1.52 -2.72 -6.84
N LEU A 131 -2.00 -2.50 -5.62
CA LEU A 131 -3.29 -1.90 -5.34
C LEU A 131 -3.05 -0.49 -4.77
N PHE A 132 -3.87 0.46 -5.17
CA PHE A 132 -3.82 1.83 -4.64
C PHE A 132 -5.15 2.17 -3.99
N LEU A 133 -5.07 2.63 -2.74
CA LEU A 133 -6.21 3.11 -1.98
C LEU A 133 -6.25 4.63 -2.10
N SER A 134 -7.32 5.18 -2.70
CA SER A 134 -7.54 6.62 -2.76
C SER A 134 -8.70 7.05 -1.86
N ARG A 135 -8.62 8.29 -1.38
CA ARG A 135 -9.69 8.97 -0.67
C ARG A 135 -10.16 10.14 -1.53
N GLU A 136 -11.46 10.32 -1.67
CA GLU A 136 -12.09 11.45 -2.33
C GLU A 136 -13.03 12.11 -1.34
N GLU A 137 -12.97 13.43 -1.24
CA GLU A 137 -13.86 14.21 -0.38
C GLU A 137 -14.89 14.87 -1.29
N ASP A 138 -16.16 14.49 -1.16
CA ASP A 138 -17.22 15.15 -1.92
C ASP A 138 -17.43 16.57 -1.36
N GLU A 139 -17.10 17.59 -2.14
CA GLU A 139 -17.41 18.99 -1.83
C GLU A 139 -18.87 19.34 -2.17
N LYS A 140 -19.83 18.45 -1.91
CA LYS A 140 -21.27 18.74 -2.10
C LYS A 140 -21.85 19.60 -0.96
N ALA A 141 -21.17 20.68 -0.60
CA ALA A 141 -21.66 21.65 0.38
C ALA A 141 -21.57 23.12 -0.06
N ASN A 142 -20.88 23.47 -1.17
CA ASN A 142 -20.66 24.87 -1.52
C ASN A 142 -21.33 25.38 -2.81
N ASN A 143 -22.02 24.53 -3.58
CA ASN A 143 -22.70 24.95 -4.82
C ASN A 143 -24.24 24.88 -4.74
N CYS A 144 -24.84 25.03 -3.55
CA CYS A 144 -26.22 25.49 -3.46
C CYS A 144 -26.23 27.00 -3.27
N SER A 145 -26.14 27.73 -4.39
CA SER A 145 -26.54 29.13 -4.47
C SER A 145 -28.07 29.23 -4.47
N VAL A 146 -28.72 28.84 -3.38
CA VAL A 146 -30.15 29.09 -3.16
C VAL A 146 -30.36 29.55 -1.72
N GLU A 147 -30.63 30.84 -1.62
CA GLU A 147 -31.40 31.57 -0.62
C GLU A 147 -31.48 30.98 0.81
N ARG A 148 -30.91 31.76 1.75
CA ARG A 148 -31.08 31.61 3.20
C ARG A 148 -32.53 31.35 3.56
N SER A 149 -32.80 30.17 4.11
CA SER A 149 -33.83 29.98 5.12
C SER A 149 -33.12 29.48 6.37
N GLU A 150 -33.08 30.33 7.39
CA GLU A 150 -32.48 30.08 8.69
C GLU A 150 -33.42 29.16 9.49
N GLU A 151 -33.29 27.83 9.37
CA GLU A 151 -33.85 26.85 10.31
C GLU A 151 -33.47 25.43 9.86
N ASP A 152 -32.24 25.01 10.17
CA ASP A 152 -31.87 23.66 10.67
C ASP A 152 -30.33 23.52 10.67
N GLY A 153 -29.76 23.19 11.82
CA GLY A 153 -28.32 23.16 12.10
C GLY A 153 -27.60 21.94 11.52
N GLY A 154 -27.94 21.52 10.31
CA GLY A 154 -27.33 20.39 9.62
C GLY A 154 -25.92 20.71 9.14
N PHE A 155 -24.91 20.43 9.97
CA PHE A 155 -23.50 20.41 9.54
C PHE A 155 -23.39 19.48 8.33
N GLY A 156 -23.23 20.05 7.12
CA GLY A 156 -23.18 19.30 5.86
C GLY A 156 -22.21 18.13 5.99
N SER A 157 -22.75 16.91 5.98
CA SER A 157 -21.98 15.69 6.20
C SER A 157 -21.04 15.49 5.00
N ARG A 158 -19.77 15.87 5.15
CA ARG A 158 -18.69 15.54 4.20
C ARG A 158 -18.67 14.02 3.98
N THR A 159 -19.17 13.56 2.85
CA THR A 159 -19.09 12.15 2.47
C THR A 159 -17.67 11.87 1.99
N THR A 160 -16.96 11.01 2.73
CA THR A 160 -15.63 10.54 2.33
C THR A 160 -15.78 9.25 1.53
N ARG A 161 -15.48 9.32 0.24
CA ARG A 161 -15.49 8.16 -0.65
C ARG A 161 -14.09 7.55 -0.70
N ARG A 162 -14.01 6.22 -0.77
CA ARG A 162 -12.73 5.50 -0.82
C ARG A 162 -12.77 4.47 -1.92
N TRP A 163 -11.68 4.39 -2.65
CA TRP A 163 -11.56 3.51 -3.80
C TRP A 163 -10.32 2.64 -3.68
N LEU A 164 -10.46 1.40 -4.11
CA LEU A 164 -9.36 0.47 -4.34
C LEU A 164 -9.16 0.37 -5.86
N HIS A 165 -7.98 0.74 -6.33
CA HIS A 165 -7.60 0.70 -7.74
C HIS A 165 -6.55 -0.39 -7.97
N LEU A 166 -6.78 -1.26 -8.95
CA LEU A 166 -5.77 -2.19 -9.43
C LEU A 166 -4.80 -1.47 -10.37
N VAL A 167 -3.68 -1.01 -9.81
CA VAL A 167 -2.68 -0.22 -10.54
C VAL A 167 -1.83 -1.08 -11.46
N PHE A 168 -1.52 -2.29 -11.02
CA PHE A 168 -0.71 -3.22 -11.79
C PHE A 168 -1.00 -4.65 -11.37
N ALA A 169 -1.33 -5.50 -12.32
CA ALA A 169 -1.22 -6.95 -12.21
C ALA A 169 -1.18 -7.49 -13.66
N PRO A 170 -0.13 -8.22 -14.07
CA PRO A 170 0.04 -8.61 -15.47
C PRO A 170 -1.04 -9.59 -15.97
N HIS A 171 -1.78 -10.21 -15.05
CA HIS A 171 -2.77 -11.26 -15.31
C HIS A 171 -4.22 -10.76 -15.18
N LEU A 172 -4.45 -9.48 -14.90
CA LEU A 172 -5.77 -8.91 -14.66
C LEU A 172 -5.95 -7.61 -15.45
N ALA A 173 -7.18 -7.37 -15.90
CA ALA A 173 -7.55 -6.09 -16.48
C ALA A 173 -7.56 -4.99 -15.40
N PRO A 174 -7.24 -3.73 -15.75
CA PRO A 174 -7.42 -2.60 -14.85
C PRO A 174 -8.87 -2.57 -14.33
N SER A 175 -9.01 -2.38 -13.03
CA SER A 175 -10.31 -2.34 -12.35
C SER A 175 -10.22 -1.51 -11.09
N SER A 176 -11.36 -0.99 -10.64
CA SER A 176 -11.49 -0.30 -9.37
C SER A 176 -12.83 -0.59 -8.72
N CYS A 177 -12.87 -0.51 -7.39
CA CYS A 177 -14.11 -0.62 -6.63
C CYS A 177 -14.14 0.40 -5.49
N GLU A 178 -15.34 0.90 -5.21
CA GLU A 178 -15.59 1.74 -4.05
C GLU A 178 -15.78 0.85 -2.81
N PHE A 179 -15.27 1.29 -1.68
CA PHE A 179 -15.43 0.60 -0.40
C PHE A 179 -15.69 1.58 0.73
N VAL A 180 -16.32 1.08 1.78
CA VAL A 180 -16.59 1.82 3.02
C VAL A 180 -15.93 1.11 4.19
N ILE A 181 -15.47 1.91 5.15
CA ILE A 181 -14.93 1.43 6.42
C ILE A 181 -15.99 1.69 7.48
N ARG A 182 -16.49 0.63 8.09
CA ARG A 182 -17.49 0.63 9.14
C ARG A 182 -16.89 0.05 10.42
N ARG A 183 -17.65 0.02 11.52
CA ARG A 183 -17.16 -0.53 12.80
C ARG A 183 -16.87 -2.03 12.70
N GLU A 184 -17.62 -2.72 11.87
CA GLU A 184 -17.55 -4.15 11.58
C GLU A 184 -16.43 -4.53 10.60
N GLY A 185 -15.82 -3.55 9.91
CA GLY A 185 -14.73 -3.78 8.97
C GLY A 185 -14.89 -3.04 7.65
N ILE A 186 -14.33 -3.63 6.58
CA ILE A 186 -14.33 -3.07 5.23
C ILE A 186 -15.36 -3.80 4.38
N SER A 187 -16.23 -3.07 3.70
CA SER A 187 -17.20 -3.64 2.75
C SER A 187 -17.15 -2.90 1.40
N GLY A 188 -17.31 -3.65 0.31
CA GLY A 188 -17.53 -3.05 -1.01
C GLY A 188 -18.86 -2.31 -1.06
N VAL A 189 -18.95 -1.30 -1.92
CA VAL A 189 -20.22 -0.67 -2.29
C VAL A 189 -20.70 -1.34 -3.57
N ASP A 190 -21.74 -2.16 -3.48
CA ASP A 190 -22.36 -2.77 -4.66
C ASP A 190 -22.99 -1.67 -5.54
N ARG A 191 -22.78 -1.78 -6.85
CA ARG A 191 -23.39 -0.90 -7.85
C ARG A 191 -24.69 -1.48 -8.39
#